data_AF-A0A8J3AGL9-F1
#
_entry.id   AF-A0A8J3AGL9-F1
#
_cell.length_a   1.000
_cell.length_b   1.000
_cell.length_c   1.000
_cell.angle_alpha   90.00
_cell.angle_beta   90.00
_cell.angle_gamma   90.00
#
_symmetry.space_group_name_H-M   'P 1'
#
loop_
_entity.id
_entity.type
_entity.pdbx_description
1 polymer ?
#
loop_
_entity_poly.entity_id
_entity_poly.type
_entity_poly.pdbx_seq_one_letter_code
_entity_poly.pdbx_strand_id
1 'polypeptide(L)' 'MNKNARQYTEDATSALKHAVENLQSALETVEKPQNHELIEQALQACQNAYNHTNSTASVLAQE' A
#
# COMPACT_ATOMS: atom_id res chain seq x y z
N MET A 1 -22.52 12.88 -4.85
CA MET A 1 -21.54 12.83 -5.96
C MET A 1 -20.89 11.46 -5.94
N ASN A 2 -20.97 10.69 -7.04
CA ASN A 2 -20.26 9.41 -7.15
C ASN A 2 -18.77 9.71 -7.35
N LYS A 3 -17.90 8.99 -6.63
CA LYS A 3 -16.46 9.05 -6.88
C LYS A 3 -16.17 8.52 -8.28
N ASN A 4 -15.23 9.14 -8.99
CA ASN A 4 -14.75 8.63 -10.28
C ASN A 4 -13.62 7.61 -10.08
N ALA A 5 -13.23 6.91 -11.16
CA ALA A 5 -12.18 5.89 -11.12
C ALA A 5 -10.85 6.42 -10.55
N ARG A 6 -10.50 7.67 -10.87
CA ARG A 6 -9.31 8.36 -10.34
C ARG A 6 -9.38 8.47 -8.81
N GLN A 7 -10.48 8.98 -8.28
CA GLN A 7 -10.67 9.14 -6.83
C GLN A 7 -10.63 7.79 -6.10
N TYR A 8 -11.24 6.73 -6.63
CA TYR A 8 -11.13 5.40 -6.03
C TYR A 8 -9.69 4.88 -6.03
N THR A 9 -8.92 5.18 -7.07
CA THR A 9 -7.52 4.73 -7.18
C THR A 9 -6.58 5.56 -6.29
N GLU A 10 -6.83 6.86 -6.15
CA GLU A 10 -6.14 7.76 -5.21
C GLU A 10 -6.40 7.32 -3.75
N ASP A 11 -7.65 7.00 -3.40
CA ASP A 11 -8.03 6.49 -2.09
C ASP A 11 -7.32 5.16 -1.79
N ALA A 12 -7.34 4.22 -2.75
CA ALA A 12 -6.66 2.94 -2.61
C ALA A 12 -5.14 3.11 -2.44
N THR A 13 -4.52 4.01 -3.21
CA THR A 13 -3.09 4.31 -3.11
C THR A 13 -2.74 4.88 -1.74
N SER A 14 -3.56 5.80 -1.22
CA SER A 14 -3.35 6.38 0.11
C SER A 14 -3.49 5.32 1.22
N ALA A 15 -4.50 4.47 1.14
CA ALA A 15 -4.69 3.38 2.11
C ALA A 15 -3.52 2.37 2.09
N LEU A 16 -3.02 2.03 0.90
CA LEU A 16 -1.86 1.15 0.75
C LEU A 16 -0.58 1.77 1.30
N LYS A 17 -0.37 3.07 1.10
CA LYS A 17 0.77 3.79 1.70
C LYS A 17 0.74 3.71 3.22
N HIS A 18 -0.41 3.96 3.84
CA HIS A 18 -0.56 3.87 5.29
C HIS A 18 -0.33 2.43 5.78
N ALA A 19 -0.79 1.42 5.03
CA ALA A 19 -0.53 0.01 5.35
C ALA A 19 0.98 -0.31 5.31
N VAL A 20 1.70 0.19 4.30
CA VAL A 20 3.17 0.04 4.19
C VAL A 20 3.88 0.66 5.40
N GLU A 21 3.50 1.89 5.79
CA GLU A 21 4.09 2.58 6.95
C GLU A 21 3.83 1.79 8.26
N ASN A 22 2.60 1.32 8.47
CA ASN A 22 2.26 0.51 9.64
C ASN A 22 3.03 -0.81 9.70
N LEU A 23 3.21 -1.48 8.55
CA LEU A 23 3.95 -2.73 8.47
C LEU A 23 5.45 -2.52 8.71
N GLN A 24 6.02 -1.40 8.24
CA GLN A 24 7.40 -1.03 8.56
C GLN A 24 7.59 -0.82 10.07
N SER A 25 6.70 -0.06 10.72
CA SER A 25 6.76 0.10 12.19
C SER A 25 6.54 -1.23 12.93
N ALA A 26 5.74 -2.14 12.38
CA ALA A 26 5.56 -3.47 12.95
C ALA A 26 6.86 -4.30 12.88
N LEU A 27 7.64 -4.20 11.79
CA LEU A 27 8.95 -4.86 11.68
C LEU A 27 9.96 -4.35 12.70
N GLU A 28 9.90 -3.07 13.05
CA GLU A 28 10.80 -2.48 14.06
C GLU A 28 10.49 -2.96 15.49
N THR A 29 9.27 -3.45 15.74
CA THR A 29 8.79 -3.82 17.08
C THR A 29 8.63 -5.32 17.28
N VAL A 30 8.81 -6.13 16.23
CA VAL A 30 8.57 -7.57 16.29
C VAL A 30 9.79 -8.32 16.84
N GLU A 31 9.60 -9.05 17.94
CA GLU A 31 10.68 -9.81 18.59
C GLU A 31 10.85 -11.23 18.03
N LYS A 32 9.79 -11.79 17.41
CA LYS A 32 9.77 -13.17 16.91
C LYS A 32 10.15 -13.23 15.43
N PRO A 33 11.20 -13.98 15.03
CA PRO A 33 11.63 -14.08 13.63
C PRO A 33 10.53 -14.56 12.67
N GLN A 34 9.70 -15.53 13.09
CA GLN A 34 8.57 -16.00 12.26
C GLN A 34 7.54 -14.90 11.99
N ASN A 35 7.29 -14.03 12.97
CA ASN A 35 6.38 -12.90 12.78
C ASN A 35 7.03 -11.83 11.89
N HIS A 36 8.35 -11.63 12.00
CA HIS A 36 9.10 -10.75 11.11
C HIS A 36 8.93 -11.16 9.65
N GLU A 37 9.16 -12.43 9.32
CA GLU A 37 8.99 -12.95 7.95
C GLU A 37 7.57 -12.74 7.41
N LEU A 38 6.55 -12.98 8.24
CA LEU A 38 5.15 -12.76 7.85
C LEU A 38 4.85 -11.28 7.58
N ILE A 39 5.37 -10.38 8.42
CA ILE A 39 5.19 -8.94 8.24
C ILE A 39 5.97 -8.46 7.02
N GLU A 40 7.17 -8.98 6.74
CA GLU A 40 7.92 -8.66 5.52
C GLU A 40 7.18 -9.09 4.25
N GLN A 41 6.59 -10.29 4.24
CA GLN A 41 5.78 -10.76 3.13
C GLN A 41 4.56 -9.85 2.90
N ALA A 42 3.87 -9.46 3.97
CA ALA A 42 2.76 -8.52 3.90
C ALA A 42 3.22 -7.14 3.38
N LEU A 43 4.37 -6.65 3.86
CA LEU A 43 4.95 -5.37 3.44
C LEU A 43 5.26 -5.37 1.94
N GLN A 44 5.88 -6.44 1.44
CA GLN A 44 6.19 -6.58 0.02
C GLN A 44 4.92 -6.61 -0.83
N ALA A 45 3.88 -7.33 -0.39
CA ALA A 45 2.60 -7.36 -1.08
C ALA A 45 1.93 -5.97 -1.13
N CYS A 46 1.95 -5.23 -0.01
CA CYS A 46 1.42 -3.87 0.05
C CYS A 46 2.22 -2.88 -0.81
N GLN A 47 3.55 -2.97 -0.84
CA GLN A 47 4.39 -2.14 -1.72
C GLN A 47 4.13 -2.42 -3.20
N ASN A 48 4.01 -3.69 -3.57
CA ASN A 48 3.67 -4.06 -4.95
C ASN A 48 2.30 -3.48 -5.34
N ALA A 49 1.29 -3.64 -4.49
CA ALA A 49 -0.03 -3.08 -4.72
C ALA A 49 0.01 -1.54 -4.82
N TYR A 50 0.73 -0.87 -3.91
CA TYR A 50 0.91 0.59 -3.91
C TYR A 50 1.51 1.08 -5.23
N ASN A 51 2.56 0.42 -5.72
CA ASN A 51 3.21 0.80 -6.98
C ASN A 51 2.25 0.66 -8.18
N HIS A 52 1.44 -0.40 -8.21
CA HIS A 52 0.44 -0.61 -9.26
C HIS A 52 -0.67 0.44 -9.20
N THR A 53 -1.22 0.73 -8.01
CA THR A 53 -2.29 1.72 -7.87
C THR A 53 -1.78 3.13 -8.14
N ASN A 54 -0.57 3.47 -7.70
CA ASN A 54 0.04 4.77 -7.97
C ASN A 54 0.30 4.99 -9.47
N SER A 55 0.78 3.95 -10.16
CA SER A 55 0.94 4.00 -11.62
C SER A 55 -0.41 4.16 -12.32
N THR A 56 -1.43 3.43 -11.88
CA THR A 56 -2.80 3.52 -12.43
C THR A 56 -3.41 4.91 -12.20
N ALA A 57 -3.26 5.47 -10.99
CA ALA A 57 -3.72 6.82 -10.67
C ALA A 57 -3.03 7.87 -11.55
N SER A 58 -1.74 7.69 -11.83
CA SER A 58 -0.96 8.58 -12.69
C SER A 58 -1.46 8.55 -14.14
N VAL A 59 -1.80 7.36 -14.67
CA VAL A 59 -2.41 7.22 -16.01
C VAL A 59 -3.79 7.88 -16.04
N LEU A 60 -4.64 7.60 -15.05
CA LEU A 60 -5.98 8.19 -14.95
C LEU A 60 -5.98 9.72 -14.72
N ALA A 61 -4.86 10.31 -14.29
CA ALA A 61 -4.71 11.75 -14.13
C ALA A 61 -4.25 12.46 -15.43
N GLN A 62 -3.76 11.70 -16.41
CA GLN A 62 -3.32 12.21 -17.71
C GLN A 62 -4.45 12.17 -18.76
N GLU A 63 -5.52 11.39 -18.52
CA GLU A 63 -6.77 11.41 -19.30
C GLU A 63 -7.73 12.51 -18.85
#